data_AF-A0A553NIM5-F1
#
_entry.id   AF-A0A553NIM5-F1
#
_cell.length_a   1.000
_cell.length_b   1.000
_cell.length_c   1.000
_cell.angle_alpha   90.00
_cell.angle_beta   90.00
_cell.angle_gamma   90.00
#
_symmetry.space_group_name_H-M   'P 1'
#
loop_
_entity.id
_entity.type
_entity.pdbx_description
1 polymer ?
#
loop_
_entity_poly.entity_id
_entity_poly.type
_entity_poly.pdbx_seq_one_letter_code
_entity_poly.pdbx_strand_id
1 'polypeptide(L)'
;MAEMLRDVLTEVPVRALAVHCHDTYGQALPNILIALQMGVSVVDCSVAGLGGCPFAKGASGNVATEDVLYMLHGLGIETMGVSVVDCSVAGLGGCPFAKGASGNVATEDVLYMLHGLGIETGVDLLKVIEAGEFICQALRRASSSKVSRAIKNI
;
A
#
# COMPACT_ATOMS: atom_id res chain seq x y z
N MET A 1 -20.03 -0.37 1.74
CA MET A 1 -19.30 0.89 1.48
C MET A 1 -20.23 2.10 1.44
N ALA A 2 -21.21 2.15 0.51
CA ALA A 2 -22.06 3.33 0.30
C ALA A 2 -22.82 3.82 1.55
N GLU A 3 -23.41 2.91 2.34
CA GLU A 3 -24.14 3.28 3.56
C GLU A 3 -23.19 3.86 4.61
N MET A 4 -22.06 3.19 4.86
CA MET A 4 -21.02 3.66 5.78
C MET A 4 -20.52 5.07 5.41
N LEU A 5 -20.20 5.32 4.14
CA LEU A 5 -19.74 6.64 3.72
C LEU A 5 -20.83 7.71 3.84
N ARG A 6 -22.11 7.36 3.61
CA ARG A 6 -23.23 8.30 3.79
C ARG A 6 -23.28 8.82 5.23
N ASP A 7 -23.13 7.92 6.19
CA ASP A 7 -23.15 8.29 7.61
C ASP A 7 -21.90 9.10 7.99
N VAL A 8 -20.70 8.67 7.58
CA VAL A 8 -19.44 9.40 7.87
C VAL A 8 -19.44 10.81 7.29
N LEU A 9 -20.01 11.00 6.09
CA LEU A 9 -20.09 12.30 5.43
C LEU A 9 -21.02 13.30 6.14
N THR A 10 -21.88 12.84 7.07
CA THR A 10 -22.67 13.76 7.91
C THR A 10 -21.83 14.43 8.99
N GLU A 11 -20.70 13.82 9.38
CA GLU A 11 -19.86 14.26 10.50
C GLU A 11 -18.49 14.79 10.04
N VAL A 12 -17.93 14.25 8.96
CA VAL A 12 -16.57 14.57 8.48
C VAL A 12 -16.62 15.07 7.04
N PRO A 13 -16.01 16.23 6.72
CA PRO A 13 -15.99 16.73 5.35
C PRO A 13 -15.20 15.79 4.44
N VAL A 14 -15.74 15.52 3.24
CA VAL A 14 -15.18 14.54 2.29
C VAL A 14 -13.69 14.75 1.95
N ARG A 15 -13.22 16.00 1.92
CA ARG A 15 -11.81 16.35 1.69
C ARG A 15 -10.83 15.83 2.75
N ALA A 16 -11.35 15.39 3.90
CA ALA A 16 -10.58 14.83 5.00
C ALA A 16 -10.70 13.30 5.07
N LEU A 17 -11.32 12.66 4.06
CA LEU A 17 -11.50 11.21 4.00
C LEU A 17 -10.59 10.59 2.95
N ALA A 18 -10.06 9.42 3.29
CA ALA A 18 -9.42 8.47 2.38
C ALA A 18 -10.10 7.11 2.52
N VAL A 19 -10.00 6.27 1.49
CA VAL A 19 -10.45 4.88 1.56
C VAL A 19 -9.29 3.91 1.36
N HIS A 20 -9.19 2.95 2.27
CA HIS A 20 -8.24 1.83 2.19
C HIS A 20 -9.03 0.53 2.03
N CYS A 21 -8.95 -0.07 0.84
CA CYS A 21 -9.71 -1.27 0.51
C CYS A 21 -8.78 -2.47 0.34
N HIS A 22 -9.07 -3.55 1.06
CA HIS A 22 -8.48 -4.86 0.79
C HIS A 22 -9.25 -5.57 -0.32
N ASP A 23 -8.53 -6.32 -1.15
CA ASP A 23 -9.11 -7.08 -2.27
C ASP A 23 -9.23 -8.57 -2.00
N THR A 24 -9.26 -8.95 -0.72
CA THR A 24 -9.43 -10.34 -0.23
C THR A 24 -10.58 -11.09 -0.91
N TYR A 25 -11.64 -10.39 -1.31
CA TYR A 25 -12.84 -10.94 -1.96
C TYR A 25 -13.13 -10.34 -3.35
N GLY A 26 -12.14 -9.67 -3.98
CA GLY A 26 -12.33 -9.03 -5.29
C GLY A 26 -13.31 -7.86 -5.26
N GLN A 27 -13.45 -7.18 -4.11
CA GLN A 27 -14.43 -6.10 -3.90
C GLN A 27 -13.75 -4.72 -3.75
N ALA A 28 -12.42 -4.62 -3.83
CA ALA A 28 -11.76 -3.35 -3.58
C ALA A 28 -12.11 -2.30 -4.62
N LEU A 29 -11.99 -2.63 -5.91
CA LEU A 29 -12.28 -1.68 -7.00
C LEU A 29 -13.73 -1.19 -7.02
N PRO A 30 -14.77 -2.05 -6.92
CA PRO A 30 -16.15 -1.59 -6.78
C PRO A 30 -16.35 -0.66 -5.58
N ASN A 31 -15.74 -0.96 -4.43
CA ASN A 31 -15.85 -0.12 -3.24
C ASN A 31 -15.15 1.24 -3.42
N ILE A 32 -13.99 1.25 -4.07
CA ILE A 32 -13.26 2.48 -4.42
C ILE A 32 -14.10 3.31 -5.39
N LEU A 33 -14.70 2.71 -6.41
CA LEU A 33 -15.59 3.40 -7.34
C LEU A 33 -16.76 4.08 -6.63
N ILE A 34 -17.40 3.39 -5.69
CA ILE A 34 -18.45 3.99 -4.85
C ILE A 34 -17.90 5.18 -4.05
N ALA A 35 -16.71 5.05 -3.45
CA ALA A 35 -16.10 6.15 -2.70
C ALA A 35 -15.81 7.37 -3.58
N LEU A 36 -15.27 7.15 -4.78
CA LEU A 36 -15.01 8.20 -5.78
C LEU A 36 -16.31 8.90 -6.21
N GLN A 37 -17.38 8.13 -6.48
CA GLN A 37 -18.71 8.68 -6.81
C GLN A 37 -19.32 9.50 -5.66
N MET A 38 -18.91 9.22 -4.43
CA MET A 38 -19.31 9.97 -3.23
C MET A 38 -18.37 11.13 -2.90
N GLY A 39 -17.40 11.42 -3.77
CA GLY A 39 -16.51 12.57 -3.70
C GLY A 39 -15.19 12.34 -2.95
N VAL A 40 -14.91 11.12 -2.47
CA VAL A 40 -13.59 10.78 -1.90
C VAL A 40 -12.56 10.87 -3.03
N SER A 41 -11.43 11.53 -2.76
CA SER A 41 -10.36 11.75 -3.75
C SER A 41 -9.01 11.18 -3.33
N VAL A 42 -8.96 10.47 -2.21
CA VAL A 42 -7.74 9.81 -1.69
C VAL A 42 -8.05 8.33 -1.51
N VAL A 43 -7.26 7.49 -2.17
CA VAL A 43 -7.41 6.03 -2.16
C VAL A 43 -6.06 5.42 -1.81
N ASP A 44 -6.03 4.65 -0.74
CA ASP A 44 -4.86 3.93 -0.31
C ASP A 44 -4.79 2.59 -1.04
N CYS A 45 -3.62 2.29 -1.56
CA CYS A 45 -3.36 1.10 -2.35
C CYS A 45 -1.89 0.68 -2.20
N SER A 46 -1.59 -0.54 -2.64
CA SER A 46 -0.22 -1.07 -2.59
C SER A 46 0.23 -1.50 -3.98
N VAL A 47 1.47 -1.18 -4.33
CA VAL A 47 2.11 -1.69 -5.55
C VAL A 47 1.99 -3.21 -5.60
N ALA A 48 1.60 -3.76 -6.75
CA ALA A 48 1.38 -5.19 -7.00
C ALA A 48 0.45 -5.90 -6.00
N GLY A 49 -0.46 -5.18 -5.33
CA GLY A 49 -1.40 -5.75 -4.36
C GLY A 49 -0.74 -6.33 -3.11
N LEU A 50 0.46 -5.82 -2.78
CA LEU A 50 1.27 -6.34 -1.69
C LEU A 50 0.68 -6.00 -0.29
N GLY A 51 1.03 -6.82 0.71
CA GLY A 51 0.34 -6.85 2.00
C GLY A 51 -0.75 -7.92 2.00
N GLY A 52 -0.88 -8.68 3.09
CA GLY A 52 -1.80 -9.81 3.20
C GLY A 52 -2.74 -9.69 4.41
N CYS A 53 -3.92 -10.31 4.32
CA CYS A 53 -4.89 -10.31 5.42
C CYS A 53 -4.48 -11.29 6.54
N PRO A 54 -4.38 -10.85 7.80
CA PRO A 54 -4.01 -11.70 8.93
C PRO A 54 -5.04 -12.81 9.24
N PHE A 55 -6.29 -12.66 8.78
CA PHE A 55 -7.39 -13.56 9.06
C PHE A 55 -7.67 -14.57 7.94
N ALA A 56 -7.07 -14.39 6.76
CA ALA A 56 -7.30 -15.23 5.60
C ALA A 56 -5.96 -15.69 5.00
N LYS A 57 -5.52 -16.90 5.38
CA LYS A 57 -4.28 -17.51 4.88
C LYS A 57 -4.31 -17.59 3.35
N GLY A 58 -3.39 -16.85 2.70
CA GLY A 58 -3.24 -16.85 1.25
C GLY A 58 -4.19 -15.91 0.50
N ALA A 59 -5.02 -15.13 1.18
CA ALA A 59 -5.85 -14.14 0.52
C ALA A 59 -5.07 -12.86 0.23
N SER A 60 -5.40 -12.22 -0.89
CA SER A 60 -4.96 -10.87 -1.25
C SER A 60 -5.26 -9.90 -0.09
N GLY A 61 -4.28 -9.05 0.25
CA GLY A 61 -4.48 -7.97 1.22
C GLY A 61 -4.91 -6.71 0.50
N ASN A 62 -4.01 -5.74 0.37
CA ASN A 62 -4.33 -4.44 -0.22
C ASN A 62 -4.71 -4.55 -1.69
N VAL A 63 -5.54 -3.63 -2.18
CA VAL A 63 -5.77 -3.44 -3.61
C VAL A 63 -4.47 -3.06 -4.32
N ALA A 64 -4.26 -3.57 -5.54
CA ALA A 64 -3.12 -3.21 -6.36
C ALA A 64 -3.23 -1.78 -6.90
N THR A 65 -2.18 -0.99 -6.76
CA THR A 65 -2.11 0.38 -7.31
C THR A 65 -2.36 0.39 -8.81
N GLU A 66 -1.81 -0.59 -9.52
CA GLU A 66 -1.92 -0.76 -10.98
C GLU A 66 -3.37 -0.99 -11.42
N ASP A 67 -4.11 -1.78 -10.66
CA ASP A 67 -5.53 -2.07 -10.93
C ASP A 67 -6.41 -0.84 -10.69
N VAL A 68 -6.10 -0.06 -9.66
CA VAL A 68 -6.76 1.22 -9.39
C VAL A 68 -6.47 2.23 -10.51
N LEU A 69 -5.20 2.37 -10.92
CA LEU A 69 -4.82 3.25 -12.04
C LEU A 69 -5.47 2.83 -13.35
N TYR A 70 -5.51 1.52 -13.64
CA TYR A 70 -6.18 0.98 -14.83
C TYR A 70 -7.67 1.32 -14.84
N MET A 71 -8.36 1.13 -13.71
CA MET A 71 -9.77 1.50 -13.56
C MET A 71 -9.97 3.01 -13.78
N LEU A 72 -9.16 3.85 -13.14
CA LEU A 72 -9.28 5.31 -13.23
C LEU A 72 -9.03 5.81 -14.66
N HIS A 73 -8.01 5.30 -15.34
CA HIS A 73 -7.78 5.57 -16.75
C HIS A 73 -8.95 5.13 -17.64
N GLY A 74 -9.49 3.92 -17.40
CA GLY A 74 -10.66 3.42 -18.14
C GLY A 74 -11.91 4.27 -17.96
N LEU A 75 -12.03 4.97 -16.82
CA LEU A 75 -13.12 5.91 -16.52
C LEU A 75 -12.85 7.35 -17.00
N GLY A 76 -11.68 7.62 -17.58
CA GLY A 76 -11.29 8.97 -17.99
C GLY A 76 -11.05 9.93 -16.83
N ILE A 77 -10.79 9.39 -15.63
CA ILE A 77 -10.48 10.20 -14.44
C ILE A 77 -8.98 10.51 -14.49
N GLU A 78 -8.65 11.79 -14.67
CA GLU A 78 -7.26 12.25 -14.53
C GLU A 78 -6.82 12.08 -13.08
N THR A 79 -5.93 11.13 -12.86
CA THR A 79 -5.17 11.06 -11.63
C THR A 79 -4.05 12.09 -11.72
N MET A 80 -3.87 12.92 -10.70
CA MET A 80 -2.66 13.73 -10.53
C MET A 80 -1.40 12.87 -10.24
N GLY A 81 -1.39 11.60 -10.68
CA GLY A 81 -0.46 10.55 -10.25
C GLY A 81 -0.92 9.84 -8.97
N VAL A 82 -0.15 8.84 -8.55
CA VAL A 82 -0.26 8.21 -7.22
C VAL A 82 0.25 9.21 -6.18
N SER A 83 -0.59 9.65 -5.25
CA SER A 83 -0.21 10.62 -4.22
C SER A 83 0.31 9.98 -2.93
N VAL A 84 -0.11 8.74 -2.63
CA VAL A 84 0.28 7.98 -1.43
C VAL A 84 0.54 6.52 -1.81
N VAL A 85 1.67 5.98 -1.37
CA VAL A 85 1.99 4.54 -1.50
C VAL A 85 2.20 3.96 -0.12
N ASP A 86 1.32 3.04 0.29
CA ASP A 86 1.44 2.39 1.59
C ASP A 86 2.43 1.22 1.53
N CYS A 87 3.43 1.29 2.40
CA CYS A 87 4.46 0.29 2.55
C CYS A 87 5.01 0.32 3.98
N SER A 88 5.86 -0.63 4.32
CA SER A 88 6.53 -0.66 5.62
C SER A 88 8.01 -0.90 5.45
N VAL A 89 8.80 -0.15 6.21
CA VAL A 89 10.26 -0.30 6.26
C VAL A 89 10.62 -1.76 6.51
N ALA A 90 11.55 -2.32 5.72
CA ALA A 90 11.98 -3.72 5.78
C ALA A 90 10.83 -4.76 5.67
N GLY A 91 9.71 -4.35 5.06
CA GLY A 91 8.44 -5.07 4.99
C GLY A 91 7.99 -5.53 6.39
N LEU A 92 8.14 -4.63 7.36
CA LEU A 92 7.61 -4.78 8.71
C LEU A 92 6.10 -4.89 8.70
N GLY A 93 5.57 -5.60 9.69
CA GLY A 93 4.21 -6.13 9.61
C GLY A 93 4.23 -7.59 9.18
N GLY A 94 3.18 -8.29 9.58
CA GLY A 94 3.07 -9.74 9.55
C GLY A 94 2.15 -10.19 10.67
N CYS A 95 1.33 -11.20 10.42
CA CYS A 95 0.33 -11.63 11.38
C CYS A 95 0.97 -12.42 12.53
N PRO A 96 0.78 -12.03 13.82
CA PRO A 96 1.23 -12.84 14.96
C PRO A 96 0.54 -14.20 15.04
N PHE A 97 -0.60 -14.35 14.37
CA PHE A 97 -1.44 -15.55 14.38
C PHE A 97 -1.29 -16.42 13.12
N ALA A 98 -0.61 -15.95 12.07
CA ALA A 98 -0.38 -16.70 10.83
C ALA A 98 1.11 -16.72 10.46
N LYS A 99 1.83 -17.73 10.97
CA LYS A 99 3.22 -18.02 10.58
C LYS A 99 3.33 -18.13 9.06
N GLY A 100 4.10 -17.23 8.45
CA GLY A 100 4.43 -17.24 7.02
C GLY A 100 3.61 -16.30 6.14
N ALA A 101 2.67 -15.51 6.68
CA ALA A 101 2.04 -14.44 5.91
C ALA A 101 3.07 -13.38 5.52
N SER A 102 3.21 -13.10 4.22
CA SER A 102 3.97 -11.96 3.72
C SER A 102 3.28 -10.70 4.25
N GLY A 103 3.94 -9.99 5.17
CA GLY A 103 3.44 -8.74 5.74
C GLY A 103 3.32 -7.62 4.68
N ASN A 104 3.43 -6.37 5.13
CA ASN A 104 3.40 -5.24 4.20
C ASN A 104 4.59 -5.30 3.24
N VAL A 105 4.44 -4.69 2.06
CA VAL A 105 5.55 -4.51 1.12
C VAL A 105 6.64 -3.66 1.72
N ALA A 106 7.89 -4.03 1.44
CA ALA A 106 9.05 -3.28 1.82
C ALA A 106 9.11 -1.92 1.12
N THR A 107 9.18 -0.84 1.90
CA THR A 107 9.35 0.53 1.39
C THR A 107 10.57 0.65 0.47
N GLU A 108 11.64 -0.08 0.74
CA GLU A 108 12.86 -0.08 -0.07
C GLU A 108 12.62 -0.63 -1.49
N ASP A 109 11.77 -1.65 -1.63
CA ASP A 109 11.44 -2.26 -2.92
C ASP A 109 10.56 -1.31 -3.76
N VAL A 110 9.65 -0.57 -3.11
CA VAL A 110 8.81 0.45 -3.74
C VAL A 110 9.64 1.64 -4.19
N LEU A 111 10.50 2.17 -3.32
CA LEU A 111 11.37 3.30 -3.64
C LEU A 111 12.30 2.97 -4.81
N TYR A 112 12.91 1.78 -4.80
CA TYR A 112 13.76 1.34 -5.91
C TYR A 112 13.01 1.29 -7.24
N MET A 113 11.78 0.77 -7.25
CA MET A 113 10.93 0.75 -8.44
C MET A 113 10.59 2.17 -8.90
N LEU A 114 10.12 3.04 -8.00
CA LEU A 114 9.72 4.41 -8.33
C LEU A 114 10.90 5.24 -8.86
N HIS A 115 12.06 5.14 -8.22
CA HIS A 115 13.30 5.78 -8.71
C HIS A 115 13.73 5.24 -10.07
N GLY A 116 13.62 3.92 -10.29
CA GLY A 116 13.91 3.30 -11.59
C GLY A 116 12.96 3.72 -12.72
N LEU A 117 11.74 4.14 -12.38
CA LEU A 117 10.75 4.71 -13.30
C LEU A 117 10.89 6.24 -13.48
N GLY A 118 11.87 6.87 -12.81
CA GLY A 118 12.08 8.32 -12.87
C GLY A 118 11.06 9.14 -12.06
N ILE A 119 10.34 8.51 -11.13
CA ILE A 119 9.36 9.18 -10.26
C ILE A 119 10.09 9.74 -9.04
N GLU A 120 10.03 11.06 -8.85
CA GLU A 120 10.56 11.71 -7.66
C GLU A 120 9.64 11.47 -6.45
N THR A 121 10.22 10.95 -5.37
CA THR A 121 9.48 10.62 -4.13
C THR A 121 9.81 11.56 -2.97
N GLY A 122 10.92 12.31 -3.07
CA GLY A 122 11.46 13.09 -1.94
C GLY A 122 12.01 12.25 -0.78
N VAL A 123 12.11 10.92 -0.95
CA VAL A 123 12.56 9.98 0.09
C VAL A 123 13.91 9.37 -0.30
N ASP A 124 14.86 9.45 0.64
CA ASP A 124 16.21 8.89 0.51
C ASP A 124 16.20 7.38 0.76
N LEU A 125 16.43 6.58 -0.29
CA LEU A 125 16.42 5.13 -0.23
C LEU A 125 17.45 4.57 0.77
N LEU A 126 18.66 5.15 0.83
CA LEU A 126 19.71 4.65 1.73
C LEU A 126 19.33 4.84 3.19
N LYS A 127 18.77 6.00 3.54
CA LYS A 127 18.27 6.25 4.91
C LYS A 127 17.13 5.31 5.30
N VAL A 128 16.27 4.95 4.36
CA VAL A 128 15.18 3.98 4.60
C VAL A 128 15.75 2.57 4.83
N ILE A 129 16.77 2.17 4.07
CA ILE A 129 17.50 0.91 4.29
C ILE A 129 18.12 0.90 5.70
N GLU A 130 18.85 1.95 6.09
CA GLU A 130 19.45 2.08 7.43
C GLU A 130 18.41 1.97 8.55
N ALA A 131 17.29 2.67 8.41
CA ALA A 131 16.18 2.59 9.35
C ALA A 131 15.62 1.16 9.45
N GLY A 132 15.49 0.48 8.31
CA GLY A 132 15.05 -0.91 8.23
C GLY A 132 16.00 -1.90 8.87
N GLU A 133 17.30 -1.66 8.75
CA GLU A 133 18.31 -2.47 9.42
C GLU A 133 18.28 -2.31 10.93
N PHE A 134 18.23 -1.07 11.42
CA PHE A 134 18.16 -0.76 12.84
C PHE A 134 17.01 -1.53 13.52
N ILE A 135 15.82 -1.46 12.94
CA ILE A 135 14.64 -2.11 13.52
C ILE A 135 14.64 -3.63 13.34
N CYS A 136 15.15 -4.14 12.21
CA CYS A 136 15.31 -5.59 12.01
C CYS A 136 16.28 -6.21 13.02
N GLN A 137 17.38 -5.52 13.33
CA GLN A 137 18.32 -5.94 14.38
C GLN A 137 17.65 -5.94 15.75
N ALA A 138 16.92 -4.89 16.11
CA ALA A 138 16.19 -4.80 17.37
C ALA A 138 15.14 -5.93 17.52
N LEU A 139 14.46 -6.28 16.43
CA LEU A 139 13.45 -7.34 16.38
C LEU A 139 14.02 -8.75 16.15
N ARG A 140 15.34 -8.89 16.01
CA ARG A 140 16.04 -10.15 15.72
C ARG A 140 15.45 -10.89 14.51
N ARG A 141 15.11 -10.16 13.44
CA ARG A 141 14.56 -10.70 12.18
C ARG A 141 15.30 -10.15 10.98
N ALA A 142 15.35 -10.91 9.88
CA ALA A 142 15.86 -10.41 8.62
C ALA A 142 14.87 -9.44 7.95
N SER A 143 15.39 -8.53 7.11
CA SER A 143 14.55 -7.69 6.25
C SER A 143 13.90 -8.54 5.16
N SER A 144 12.62 -8.28 4.86
CA SER A 144 11.93 -8.91 3.73
C SER A 144 12.12 -8.15 2.41
N SER A 145 12.71 -6.96 2.44
CA SER A 145 13.08 -6.21 1.23
C SER A 145 14.08 -6.99 0.39
N LYS A 146 13.80 -7.12 -0.90
CA LYS A 146 14.77 -7.66 -1.87
C LYS A 146 15.91 -6.67 -2.11
N VAL A 147 15.61 -5.38 -2.14
CA VAL A 147 16.58 -4.29 -2.35
C VAL A 147 17.58 -4.20 -1.20
N SER A 148 17.12 -4.11 0.05
CA SER A 148 18.01 -4.11 1.23
C SER A 148 18.88 -5.37 1.30
N ARG A 149 18.34 -6.53 0.89
CA ARG A 149 19.12 -7.78 0.84
C ARG A 149 20.15 -7.81 -0.28
N ALA A 150 19.85 -7.19 -1.42
CA ALA A 150 20.76 -7.12 -2.56
C ALA A 150 21.92 -6.14 -2.27
N ILE A 151 21.62 -4.97 -1.71
CA ILE A 151 22.62 -3.94 -1.39
C ILE A 151 23.60 -4.43 -0.32
N LYS A 152 23.16 -5.26 0.63
CA LYS A 152 24.04 -5.89 1.64
C LYS A 152 25.09 -6.86 1.07
N ASN A 153 24.90 -7.34 -0.16
CA ASN A 153 25.79 -8.32 -0.77
C ASN A 153 26.80 -7.69 -1.75
N ILE A 154 26.92 -6.36 -1.73
CA ILE A 154 27.88 -5.57 -2.51
C ILE A 154 28.89 -4.97 -1.53
#